data_AF-A0A4Q2YAE8-F1
#
_entry.id   AF-A0A4Q2YAE8-F1
#
_cell.length_a   1.000
_cell.length_b   1.000
_cell.length_c   1.000
_cell.angle_alpha   90.00
_cell.angle_beta   90.00
_cell.angle_gamma   90.00
#
_symmetry.space_group_name_H-M   'P 1'
#
loop_
_entity.id
_entity.type
_entity.pdbx_description
1 polymer ?
#
loop_
_entity_poly.entity_id
_entity_poly.type
_entity_poly.pdbx_seq_one_letter_code
_entity_poly.pdbx_strand_id
1 'polypeptide(L)'
;IARLRNTQPGVQLISPPPHHDIYSIEDLAQLIHDLKEVNPRARITVKLVAESGVGTVAAGVAKASADNILISGHDGGTGASPLSSTKHAGSPWELGLAEAQQTLLINNLRERVTLRTDGGIRNGRDVVIAAILGAEQFNFGTTAMIAMGCVYVRKCHLNTCPVGVATTDPKFRAKFKGTPEMVINYFNGVAQEAREWMAKVGVRTLDELIGRPEYLTQREIPGHPKANTLDLSAVLKDVVPDLSAQTGRPADQIARIRTHERNDGLTKPALDLRIIADLVKHLTGSDQPAGIPEYGADSTPAAILDALKLLPDRPPVRLEYDVVNTDRNIGTRLSGRIAELHGDRKLPEGTIHIVCHGTAGQSFGTFLVAGVKLEIFGEANDYVGKGMTAGEIVIRVTEDASFEAAANAICGNTCLYGATGGRLFANGRAGERFAVRNSGALAVVEGVGDHGCEYMTNGTVVILGKTGKNFGAGMSGGAAFVYDVDGKFFSRVNSEMVVALPVTRPQDLAEVKSLIEQHVAATGSAQGKKLLSAWEETSRKLVRVIAKERAALEAAEEEHESASTPVGAK
;
A
#
# COMPACT_ATOMS: atom_id res chain seq x y z
N ILE A 1 5.93 -15.04 -11.26
CA ILE A 1 4.92 -14.08 -10.73
C ILE A 1 4.66 -14.35 -9.25
N ALA A 2 4.25 -15.57 -8.88
CA ALA A 2 4.01 -15.97 -7.49
C ALA A 2 5.11 -15.50 -6.51
N ARG A 3 6.38 -15.81 -6.81
CA ARG A 3 7.55 -15.32 -6.05
C ARG A 3 7.58 -13.80 -5.84
N LEU A 4 7.28 -13.01 -6.87
CA LEU A 4 7.32 -11.53 -6.78
C LEU A 4 6.18 -10.97 -5.92
N ARG A 5 5.07 -11.72 -5.80
CA ARG A 5 3.88 -11.29 -5.05
C ARG A 5 3.74 -12.03 -3.70
N ASN A 6 4.75 -12.83 -3.35
CA ASN A 6 4.77 -13.75 -2.22
C ASN A 6 3.46 -14.53 -2.00
N THR A 7 2.96 -15.15 -3.08
CA THR A 7 1.69 -15.87 -3.12
C THR A 7 1.87 -17.27 -3.73
N GLN A 8 0.80 -18.04 -3.81
CA GLN A 8 0.80 -19.41 -4.29
C GLN A 8 0.87 -19.48 -5.84
N PRO A 9 1.72 -20.35 -6.42
CA PRO A 9 1.73 -20.59 -7.87
C PRO A 9 0.38 -21.08 -8.40
N GLY A 10 -0.05 -20.55 -9.54
CA GLY A 10 -1.29 -20.99 -10.21
C GLY A 10 -2.59 -20.45 -9.62
N VAL A 11 -2.56 -19.86 -8.43
CA VAL A 11 -3.75 -19.29 -7.79
C VAL A 11 -4.13 -17.94 -8.40
N GLN A 12 -5.43 -17.75 -8.64
CA GLN A 12 -5.97 -16.49 -9.15
C GLN A 12 -5.84 -15.39 -8.09
N LEU A 13 -5.42 -14.19 -8.52
CA LEU A 13 -5.29 -13.03 -7.65
C LEU A 13 -6.36 -12.01 -7.98
N ILE A 14 -7.42 -12.00 -7.18
CA ILE A 14 -8.40 -10.92 -7.15
C ILE A 14 -7.99 -10.02 -5.98
N SER A 15 -7.51 -8.81 -6.30
CA SER A 15 -7.21 -7.82 -5.26
C SER A 15 -8.50 -7.39 -4.57
N PRO A 16 -8.47 -7.09 -3.27
CA PRO A 16 -9.59 -6.43 -2.62
C PRO A 16 -9.96 -5.13 -3.35
N PRO A 17 -11.25 -4.81 -3.51
CA PRO A 17 -11.66 -3.55 -4.12
C PRO A 17 -11.16 -2.30 -3.36
N PRO A 18 -11.23 -2.24 -2.01
CA PRO A 18 -10.64 -1.14 -1.27
C PRO A 18 -9.19 -1.43 -0.88
N HIS A 19 -8.44 -0.36 -0.65
CA HIS A 19 -7.28 -0.40 0.22
C HIS A 19 -7.77 -0.52 1.66
N HIS A 20 -7.41 -1.59 2.37
CA HIS A 20 -7.91 -1.83 3.75
C HIS A 20 -7.33 -0.87 4.80
N ASP A 21 -6.41 -0.01 4.38
CA ASP A 21 -5.82 1.11 5.11
C ASP A 21 -6.28 2.48 4.57
N ILE A 22 -7.37 2.51 3.77
CA ILE A 22 -7.98 3.75 3.26
C ILE A 22 -9.51 3.58 3.28
N TYR A 23 -10.16 3.94 4.39
CA TYR A 23 -11.62 4.01 4.47
C TYR A 23 -12.16 5.45 4.47
N SER A 24 -11.27 6.42 4.57
CA SER A 24 -11.56 7.84 4.70
C SER A 24 -10.44 8.70 4.13
N ILE A 25 -10.62 10.02 4.12
CA ILE A 25 -9.59 10.94 3.60
C ILE A 25 -8.40 11.06 4.57
N GLU A 26 -8.65 10.92 5.86
CA GLU A 26 -7.65 10.91 6.92
C GLU A 26 -6.80 9.62 6.87
N ASP A 27 -7.38 8.49 6.51
CA ASP A 27 -6.61 7.26 6.25
C ASP A 27 -5.71 7.40 5.02
N LEU A 28 -6.22 8.03 3.94
CA LEU A 28 -5.38 8.35 2.78
C LEU A 28 -4.22 9.26 3.17
N ALA A 29 -4.48 10.28 3.99
CA ALA A 29 -3.43 11.16 4.52
C ALA A 29 -2.40 10.37 5.36
N GLN A 30 -2.84 9.39 6.14
CA GLN A 30 -1.94 8.52 6.88
C GLN A 30 -1.08 7.66 5.95
N LEU A 31 -1.63 7.05 4.90
CA LEU A 31 -0.83 6.30 3.94
C LEU A 31 0.17 7.21 3.20
N ILE A 32 -0.24 8.41 2.80
CA ILE A 32 0.67 9.39 2.19
C ILE A 32 1.83 9.71 3.15
N HIS A 33 1.52 9.92 4.43
CA HIS A 33 2.52 10.15 5.48
C HIS A 33 3.47 8.95 5.64
N ASP A 34 2.95 7.71 5.72
CA ASP A 34 3.77 6.49 5.79
C ASP A 34 4.74 6.38 4.59
N LEU A 35 4.25 6.67 3.38
CA LEU A 35 5.06 6.60 2.15
C LEU A 35 6.14 7.69 2.10
N LYS A 36 5.82 8.90 2.57
CA LYS A 36 6.80 9.99 2.69
C LYS A 36 7.80 9.72 3.80
N GLU A 37 7.42 9.04 4.89
CA GLU A 37 8.34 8.64 5.96
C GLU A 37 9.33 7.57 5.50
N VAL A 38 8.88 6.49 4.85
CA VAL A 38 9.81 5.46 4.37
C VAL A 38 10.70 5.97 3.25
N ASN A 39 10.22 6.92 2.43
CA ASN A 39 11.00 7.52 1.36
C ASN A 39 10.75 9.05 1.24
N PRO A 40 11.56 9.89 1.92
CA PRO A 40 11.35 11.34 1.95
C PRO A 40 11.56 12.02 0.60
N ARG A 41 12.26 11.36 -0.32
CA ARG A 41 12.57 11.89 -1.65
C ARG A 41 11.44 11.64 -2.63
N ALA A 42 10.61 10.63 -2.39
CA ALA A 42 9.53 10.26 -3.29
C ALA A 42 8.43 11.33 -3.29
N ARG A 43 7.84 11.54 -4.46
CA ARG A 43 6.57 12.27 -4.61
C ARG A 43 5.43 11.28 -4.63
N ILE A 44 4.35 11.58 -3.90
CA ILE A 44 3.20 10.70 -3.79
C ILE A 44 2.14 11.10 -4.80
N THR A 45 1.65 10.12 -5.55
CA THR A 45 0.59 10.31 -6.55
C THR A 45 -0.64 9.53 -6.13
N VAL A 46 -1.79 10.19 -6.10
CA VAL A 46 -3.08 9.52 -5.93
C VAL A 46 -3.74 9.40 -7.30
N LYS A 47 -4.06 8.17 -7.69
CA LYS A 47 -4.77 7.86 -8.93
C LYS A 47 -6.26 7.79 -8.66
N LEU A 48 -7.01 8.71 -9.23
CA LEU A 48 -8.47 8.77 -9.21
C LEU A 48 -9.02 8.43 -10.60
N VAL A 49 -10.26 7.97 -10.65
CA VAL A 49 -11.01 7.82 -11.91
C VAL A 49 -11.96 9.00 -12.03
N ALA A 50 -12.09 9.54 -13.24
CA ALA A 50 -13.02 10.63 -13.51
C ALA A 50 -14.45 10.18 -13.26
N GLU A 51 -15.16 10.93 -12.44
CA GLU A 51 -16.61 10.87 -12.20
C GLU A 51 -17.05 12.21 -11.61
N SER A 52 -18.36 12.48 -11.64
CA SER A 52 -18.90 13.68 -11.01
C SER A 52 -18.56 13.71 -9.52
N GLY A 53 -17.97 14.80 -9.04
CA GLY A 53 -17.53 14.96 -7.65
C GLY A 53 -16.05 14.66 -7.42
N VAL A 54 -15.33 14.20 -8.45
CA VAL A 54 -13.88 13.95 -8.36
C VAL A 54 -13.09 15.21 -8.01
N GLY A 55 -13.60 16.41 -8.33
CA GLY A 55 -12.98 17.67 -7.95
C GLY A 55 -12.95 17.88 -6.44
N THR A 56 -14.03 17.54 -5.73
CA THR A 56 -14.08 17.58 -4.25
C THR A 56 -13.09 16.58 -3.65
N VAL A 57 -13.02 15.37 -4.19
CA VAL A 57 -12.04 14.36 -3.76
C VAL A 57 -10.62 14.85 -4.00
N ALA A 58 -10.34 15.45 -5.16
CA ALA A 58 -9.03 16.03 -5.49
C ALA A 58 -8.61 17.12 -4.50
N ALA A 59 -9.53 17.96 -4.04
CA ALA A 59 -9.25 18.95 -2.99
C ALA A 59 -8.88 18.28 -1.66
N GLY A 60 -9.59 17.20 -1.26
CA GLY A 60 -9.23 16.39 -0.11
C GLY A 60 -7.84 15.78 -0.24
N VAL A 61 -7.52 15.20 -1.40
CA VAL A 61 -6.21 14.60 -1.72
C VAL A 61 -5.08 15.63 -1.63
N ALA A 62 -5.29 16.85 -2.13
CA ALA A 62 -4.31 17.92 -2.01
C ALA A 62 -4.10 18.34 -0.55
N LYS A 63 -5.15 18.37 0.28
CA LYS A 63 -5.04 18.61 1.74
C LYS A 63 -4.38 17.45 2.48
N ALA A 64 -4.51 16.22 1.98
CA ALA A 64 -3.86 15.02 2.48
C ALA A 64 -2.37 14.92 2.11
N SER A 65 -1.78 15.98 1.55
CA SER A 65 -0.33 16.10 1.26
C SER A 65 0.17 15.25 0.10
N ALA A 66 -0.70 14.87 -0.85
CA ALA A 66 -0.28 14.28 -2.11
C ALA A 66 0.44 15.33 -2.97
N ASP A 67 1.47 14.93 -3.72
CA ASP A 67 2.22 15.83 -4.62
C ASP A 67 1.61 15.85 -6.03
N ASN A 68 0.97 14.75 -6.45
CA ASN A 68 0.34 14.64 -7.76
C ASN A 68 -1.05 14.00 -7.63
N ILE A 69 -1.98 14.43 -8.50
CA ILE A 69 -3.30 13.84 -8.65
C ILE A 69 -3.44 13.41 -10.11
N LEU A 70 -3.68 12.12 -10.34
CA LEU A 70 -3.96 11.58 -11.66
C LEU A 70 -5.46 11.37 -11.83
N ILE A 71 -6.05 12.03 -12.82
CA ILE A 71 -7.44 11.83 -13.23
C ILE A 71 -7.48 10.91 -14.46
N SER A 72 -7.93 9.68 -14.26
CA SER A 72 -8.07 8.67 -15.31
C SER A 72 -9.46 8.64 -15.92
N GLY A 73 -9.56 8.73 -17.24
CA GLY A 73 -10.83 8.57 -17.96
C GLY A 73 -11.30 7.11 -18.04
N HIS A 74 -12.59 6.93 -18.32
CA HIS A 74 -13.20 5.60 -18.52
C HIS A 74 -12.55 4.78 -19.67
N ASP A 75 -11.86 5.44 -20.60
CA ASP A 75 -11.20 4.84 -21.76
C ASP A 75 -9.80 4.24 -21.46
N GLY A 76 -9.49 4.03 -20.18
CA GLY A 76 -8.29 3.33 -19.74
C GLY A 76 -8.21 1.88 -20.24
N GLY A 77 -6.99 1.42 -20.55
CA GLY A 77 -6.73 0.01 -20.89
C GLY A 77 -6.70 -0.88 -19.64
N THR A 78 -7.09 -2.16 -19.79
CA THR A 78 -6.94 -3.18 -18.75
C THR A 78 -6.57 -4.53 -19.35
N GLY A 79 -5.78 -5.32 -18.60
CA GLY A 79 -5.46 -6.70 -18.97
C GLY A 79 -6.60 -7.68 -18.71
N ALA A 80 -7.41 -7.43 -17.67
CA ALA A 80 -8.56 -8.24 -17.27
C ALA A 80 -9.53 -7.38 -16.43
N SER A 81 -10.79 -7.32 -16.83
CA SER A 81 -11.87 -6.64 -16.11
C SER A 81 -13.22 -7.17 -16.60
N PRO A 82 -14.28 -7.15 -15.76
CA PRO A 82 -15.62 -7.39 -16.22
C PRO A 82 -15.99 -6.44 -17.38
N LEU A 83 -16.75 -6.96 -18.35
CA LEU A 83 -17.25 -6.15 -19.46
C LEU A 83 -18.18 -5.03 -18.97
N SER A 84 -18.96 -5.30 -17.92
CA SER A 84 -19.83 -4.30 -17.29
C SER A 84 -19.03 -3.09 -16.81
N SER A 85 -17.95 -3.30 -16.03
CA SER A 85 -17.07 -2.22 -15.58
C SER A 85 -16.43 -1.47 -16.75
N THR A 86 -15.92 -2.20 -17.76
CA THR A 86 -15.27 -1.59 -18.93
C THR A 86 -16.22 -0.73 -19.77
N LYS A 87 -17.53 -0.98 -19.71
CA LYS A 87 -18.53 -0.28 -20.52
C LYS A 87 -19.37 0.73 -19.75
N HIS A 88 -19.44 0.62 -18.42
CA HIS A 88 -20.43 1.34 -17.62
C HIS A 88 -19.86 1.97 -16.35
N ALA A 89 -18.55 1.86 -16.06
CA ALA A 89 -17.94 2.51 -14.90
C ALA A 89 -16.93 3.59 -15.34
N GLY A 90 -16.98 4.74 -14.68
CA GLY A 90 -16.14 5.92 -14.96
C GLY A 90 -16.76 6.88 -15.98
N SER A 91 -16.20 8.08 -16.04
CA SER A 91 -16.58 9.19 -16.93
C SER A 91 -15.39 9.63 -17.81
N PRO A 92 -15.62 10.45 -18.85
CA PRO A 92 -14.52 10.96 -19.68
C PRO A 92 -13.54 11.79 -18.86
N TRP A 93 -12.25 11.70 -19.18
CA TRP A 93 -11.22 12.43 -18.44
C TRP A 93 -11.37 13.93 -18.60
N GLU A 94 -11.95 14.41 -19.72
CA GLU A 94 -12.21 15.83 -19.98
C GLU A 94 -13.09 16.43 -18.89
N LEU A 95 -14.13 15.70 -18.46
CA LEU A 95 -15.04 16.13 -17.39
C LEU A 95 -14.31 16.18 -16.05
N GLY A 96 -13.69 15.07 -15.65
CA GLY A 96 -13.04 14.97 -14.35
C GLY A 96 -11.81 15.87 -14.21
N LEU A 97 -11.04 16.05 -15.28
CA LEU A 97 -9.85 16.89 -15.30
C LEU A 97 -10.22 18.37 -15.15
N ALA A 98 -11.21 18.83 -15.91
CA ALA A 98 -11.71 20.19 -15.80
C ALA A 98 -12.30 20.44 -14.40
N GLU A 99 -13.11 19.52 -13.87
CA GLU A 99 -13.68 19.62 -12.53
C GLU A 99 -12.58 19.70 -11.45
N ALA A 100 -11.55 18.86 -11.55
CA ALA A 100 -10.41 18.90 -10.63
C ALA A 100 -9.63 20.21 -10.72
N GLN A 101 -9.31 20.68 -11.94
CA GLN A 101 -8.65 21.96 -12.18
C GLN A 101 -9.42 23.12 -11.54
N GLN A 102 -10.72 23.22 -11.85
CA GLN A 102 -11.59 24.29 -11.37
C GLN A 102 -11.72 24.24 -9.84
N THR A 103 -11.97 23.06 -9.27
CA THR A 103 -12.17 22.91 -7.81
C THR A 103 -10.90 23.23 -7.03
N LEU A 104 -9.73 22.79 -7.51
CA LEU A 104 -8.46 23.10 -6.87
C LEU A 104 -8.12 24.60 -6.93
N LEU A 105 -8.46 25.29 -8.03
CA LEU A 105 -8.35 26.75 -8.13
C LEU A 105 -9.27 27.44 -7.12
N ILE A 106 -10.55 27.06 -7.08
CA ILE A 106 -11.55 27.63 -6.16
C ILE A 106 -11.14 27.50 -4.70
N ASN A 107 -10.44 26.41 -4.34
CA ASN A 107 -9.99 26.16 -2.97
C ASN A 107 -8.58 26.70 -2.66
N ASN A 108 -7.93 27.41 -3.59
CA ASN A 108 -6.53 27.85 -3.48
C ASN A 108 -5.57 26.67 -3.13
N LEU A 109 -5.74 25.54 -3.82
CA LEU A 109 -4.93 24.33 -3.66
C LEU A 109 -4.13 23.99 -4.92
N ARG A 110 -4.40 24.67 -6.05
CA ARG A 110 -3.82 24.30 -7.36
C ARG A 110 -2.29 24.37 -7.41
N GLU A 111 -1.71 25.28 -6.63
CA GLU A 111 -0.25 25.47 -6.50
C GLU A 111 0.48 24.29 -5.84
N ARG A 112 -0.24 23.46 -5.07
CA ARG A 112 0.33 22.38 -4.25
C ARG A 112 0.55 21.09 -5.01
N VAL A 113 -0.25 20.84 -6.05
CA VAL A 113 -0.33 19.52 -6.71
C VAL A 113 -0.08 19.61 -8.20
N THR A 114 0.63 18.62 -8.74
CA THR A 114 0.69 18.39 -10.19
C THR A 114 -0.58 17.66 -10.64
N LEU A 115 -1.34 18.19 -11.60
CA LEU A 115 -2.42 17.42 -12.21
C LEU A 115 -1.89 16.57 -13.37
N ARG A 116 -2.28 15.28 -13.39
CA ARG A 116 -1.99 14.34 -14.45
C ARG A 116 -3.27 13.78 -15.05
N THR A 117 -3.22 13.32 -16.29
CA THR A 117 -4.33 12.57 -16.87
C THR A 117 -3.88 11.40 -17.75
N ASP A 118 -4.73 10.36 -17.80
CA ASP A 118 -4.72 9.30 -18.82
C ASP A 118 -6.16 8.94 -19.20
N GLY A 119 -6.31 8.00 -20.14
CA GLY A 119 -7.63 7.55 -20.62
C GLY A 119 -7.73 7.70 -22.12
N GLY A 120 -6.99 6.87 -22.86
CA GLY A 120 -7.06 6.90 -24.32
C GLY A 120 -6.32 8.05 -25.00
N ILE A 121 -5.36 8.70 -24.34
CA ILE A 121 -4.45 9.70 -24.94
C ILE A 121 -3.55 9.03 -25.98
N ARG A 122 -3.54 9.54 -27.23
CA ARG A 122 -2.89 8.87 -28.37
C ARG A 122 -1.83 9.69 -29.09
N ASN A 123 -1.98 11.01 -29.10
CA ASN A 123 -1.25 11.86 -30.03
C ASN A 123 -0.97 13.24 -29.43
N GLY A 124 -0.28 14.11 -30.19
CA GLY A 124 0.09 15.43 -29.70
C GLY A 124 -1.11 16.36 -29.47
N ARG A 125 -2.18 16.20 -30.26
CA ARG A 125 -3.42 16.96 -30.07
C ARG A 125 -4.09 16.66 -28.73
N ASP A 126 -4.18 15.38 -28.36
CA ASP A 126 -4.79 14.96 -27.10
C ASP A 126 -4.01 15.55 -25.91
N VAL A 127 -2.68 15.58 -25.99
CA VAL A 127 -1.80 16.23 -24.99
C VAL A 127 -2.12 17.72 -24.86
N VAL A 128 -2.25 18.44 -25.99
CA VAL A 128 -2.56 19.88 -25.98
C VAL A 128 -3.95 20.15 -25.39
N ILE A 129 -4.97 19.35 -25.73
CA ILE A 129 -6.31 19.48 -25.16
C ILE A 129 -6.28 19.21 -23.64
N ALA A 130 -5.61 18.14 -23.21
CA ALA A 130 -5.46 17.83 -21.80
C ALA A 130 -4.72 18.93 -21.03
N ALA A 131 -3.70 19.54 -21.63
CA ALA A 131 -3.00 20.69 -21.05
C ALA A 131 -3.98 21.85 -20.84
N ILE A 132 -4.72 22.23 -21.89
CA ILE A 132 -5.72 23.29 -21.83
C ILE A 132 -6.76 23.06 -20.71
N LEU A 133 -7.18 21.81 -20.50
CA LEU A 133 -8.12 21.47 -19.42
C LEU A 133 -7.49 21.39 -18.02
N GLY A 134 -6.17 21.49 -17.88
CA GLY A 134 -5.48 21.67 -16.60
C GLY A 134 -4.37 20.68 -16.28
N ALA A 135 -4.10 19.68 -17.12
CA ALA A 135 -3.05 18.70 -16.87
C ALA A 135 -1.65 19.24 -17.16
N GLU A 136 -0.70 18.88 -16.30
CA GLU A 136 0.74 19.15 -16.45
C GLU A 136 1.50 17.91 -16.94
N GLN A 137 0.94 16.71 -16.76
CA GLN A 137 1.58 15.45 -17.15
C GLN A 137 0.56 14.48 -17.76
N PHE A 138 1.03 13.68 -18.73
CA PHE A 138 0.19 12.86 -19.60
C PHE A 138 0.70 11.43 -19.59
N ASN A 139 -0.17 10.51 -19.21
CA ASN A 139 0.16 9.11 -19.02
C ASN A 139 -0.35 8.28 -20.21
N PHE A 140 0.50 7.39 -20.73
CA PHE A 140 0.22 6.56 -21.90
C PHE A 140 0.41 5.09 -21.56
N GLY A 141 -0.63 4.27 -21.79
CA GLY A 141 -0.58 2.82 -21.60
C GLY A 141 -0.76 2.08 -22.92
N THR A 142 -2.00 1.98 -23.38
CA THR A 142 -2.39 1.23 -24.58
C THR A 142 -1.58 1.60 -25.82
N THR A 143 -1.38 2.89 -26.10
CA THR A 143 -0.66 3.36 -27.29
C THR A 143 0.83 3.06 -27.22
N ALA A 144 1.45 3.17 -26.04
CA ALA A 144 2.81 2.69 -25.82
C ALA A 144 2.93 1.16 -26.03
N MET A 145 1.93 0.39 -25.58
CA MET A 145 1.88 -1.07 -25.86
C MET A 145 1.72 -1.36 -27.37
N ILE A 146 0.96 -0.56 -28.10
CA ILE A 146 0.81 -0.66 -29.57
C ILE A 146 2.13 -0.33 -30.26
N ALA A 147 2.84 0.72 -29.83
CA ALA A 147 4.16 1.04 -30.34
C ALA A 147 5.15 -0.13 -30.16
N MET A 148 5.02 -0.91 -29.08
CA MET A 148 5.80 -2.12 -28.83
C MET A 148 5.29 -3.39 -29.55
N GLY A 149 4.23 -3.29 -30.35
CA GLY A 149 3.72 -4.39 -31.19
C GLY A 149 2.39 -4.99 -30.75
N CYS A 150 1.66 -4.41 -29.79
CA CYS A 150 0.28 -4.83 -29.50
C CYS A 150 -0.61 -4.64 -30.74
N VAL A 151 -1.21 -5.73 -31.22
CA VAL A 151 -2.14 -5.75 -32.37
C VAL A 151 -3.61 -5.62 -31.98
N TYR A 152 -3.87 -5.20 -30.73
CA TYR A 152 -5.20 -4.84 -30.23
C TYR A 152 -6.29 -5.94 -30.36
N VAL A 153 -5.91 -7.22 -30.27
CA VAL A 153 -6.83 -8.38 -30.39
C VAL A 153 -7.67 -8.66 -29.13
N ARG A 154 -7.43 -7.93 -28.02
CA ARG A 154 -8.20 -7.99 -26.76
C ARG A 154 -8.30 -9.37 -26.09
N LYS A 155 -7.26 -10.20 -26.22
CA LYS A 155 -7.13 -11.52 -25.55
C LYS A 155 -6.14 -11.52 -24.37
N CYS A 156 -5.90 -10.37 -23.75
CA CYS A 156 -4.89 -10.20 -22.70
C CYS A 156 -5.15 -11.15 -21.50
N HIS A 157 -6.41 -11.26 -21.07
CA HIS A 157 -6.84 -12.11 -19.95
C HIS A 157 -6.74 -13.63 -20.22
N LEU A 158 -6.58 -14.04 -21.49
CA LEU A 158 -6.51 -15.45 -21.87
C LEU A 158 -5.09 -16.02 -21.83
N ASN A 159 -4.08 -15.19 -21.54
CA ASN A 159 -2.67 -15.57 -21.58
C ASN A 159 -2.16 -15.99 -22.98
N THR A 160 -2.95 -15.79 -24.04
CA THR A 160 -2.64 -16.22 -25.42
C THR A 160 -2.34 -15.01 -26.34
N CYS A 161 -1.61 -14.01 -25.85
CA CYS A 161 -1.24 -12.84 -26.66
C CYS A 161 -0.43 -13.27 -27.90
N PRO A 162 -0.87 -12.99 -29.14
CA PRO A 162 -0.21 -13.51 -30.34
C PRO A 162 1.18 -12.91 -30.60
N VAL A 163 1.48 -11.79 -29.93
CA VAL A 163 2.68 -10.94 -30.14
C VAL A 163 3.53 -10.81 -28.88
N GLY A 164 3.27 -11.63 -27.86
CA GLY A 164 4.12 -11.69 -26.66
C GLY A 164 4.06 -10.49 -25.72
N VAL A 165 3.12 -9.56 -25.88
CA VAL A 165 2.99 -8.35 -25.04
C VAL A 165 2.37 -8.67 -23.67
N ALA A 166 1.13 -9.18 -23.64
CA ALA A 166 0.38 -9.44 -22.41
C ALA A 166 0.17 -10.95 -22.20
N THR A 167 1.26 -11.65 -21.89
CA THR A 167 1.27 -13.10 -21.67
C THR A 167 2.45 -13.52 -20.80
N THR A 168 2.25 -14.58 -20.03
CA THR A 168 3.24 -15.22 -19.16
C THR A 168 3.75 -16.52 -19.76
N ASP A 169 3.06 -17.05 -20.76
CA ASP A 169 3.40 -18.29 -21.45
C ASP A 169 4.69 -18.10 -22.28
N PRO A 170 5.76 -18.90 -22.03
CA PRO A 170 7.01 -18.82 -22.77
C PRO A 170 6.85 -18.90 -24.30
N LYS A 171 5.91 -19.72 -24.80
CA LYS A 171 5.66 -19.90 -26.24
C LYS A 171 5.22 -18.59 -26.90
N PHE A 172 4.36 -17.83 -26.23
CA PHE A 172 3.87 -16.56 -26.74
C PHE A 172 4.83 -15.41 -26.46
N ARG A 173 5.52 -15.41 -25.31
CA ARG A 173 6.55 -14.43 -24.98
C ARG A 173 7.71 -14.42 -25.97
N ALA A 174 8.10 -15.57 -26.50
CA ALA A 174 9.12 -15.68 -27.54
C ALA A 174 8.77 -14.91 -28.84
N LYS A 175 7.52 -14.47 -29.02
CA LYS A 175 7.06 -13.68 -30.16
C LYS A 175 7.17 -12.17 -29.97
N PHE A 176 7.57 -11.70 -28.79
CA PHE A 176 7.70 -10.26 -28.52
C PHE A 176 8.85 -9.66 -29.33
N LYS A 177 8.56 -8.59 -30.07
CA LYS A 177 9.51 -7.87 -30.92
C LYS A 177 9.64 -6.38 -30.58
N GLY A 178 8.97 -5.92 -29.52
CA GLY A 178 9.01 -4.52 -29.11
C GLY A 178 10.40 -4.14 -28.62
N THR A 179 10.86 -2.94 -28.98
CA THR A 179 12.14 -2.40 -28.52
C THR A 179 11.93 -1.05 -27.83
N PRO A 180 12.86 -0.62 -26.95
CA PRO A 180 12.82 0.72 -26.37
C PRO A 180 12.74 1.83 -27.43
N GLU A 181 13.45 1.67 -28.56
CA GLU A 181 13.50 2.66 -29.65
C GLU A 181 12.13 2.88 -30.27
N MET A 182 11.29 1.84 -30.38
CA MET A 182 9.92 1.99 -30.88
C MET A 182 9.08 2.93 -30.00
N VAL A 183 9.25 2.82 -28.68
CA VAL A 183 8.55 3.67 -27.70
C VAL A 183 9.12 5.09 -27.72
N ILE A 184 10.45 5.24 -27.79
CA ILE A 184 11.12 6.54 -27.92
C ILE A 184 10.63 7.26 -29.18
N ASN A 185 10.59 6.57 -30.32
CA ASN A 185 10.13 7.15 -31.59
C ASN A 185 8.65 7.56 -31.52
N TYR A 186 7.80 6.75 -30.89
CA TYR A 186 6.41 7.11 -30.64
C TYR A 186 6.30 8.41 -29.83
N PHE A 187 6.99 8.52 -28.70
CA PHE A 187 6.95 9.73 -27.87
C PHE A 187 7.56 10.95 -28.55
N ASN A 188 8.62 10.78 -29.34
CA ASN A 188 9.18 11.85 -30.16
C ASN A 188 8.17 12.37 -31.18
N GLY A 189 7.39 11.48 -31.80
CA GLY A 189 6.30 11.84 -32.72
C GLY A 189 5.18 12.59 -32.01
N VAL A 190 4.70 12.09 -30.87
CA VAL A 190 3.68 12.75 -30.03
C VAL A 190 4.14 14.15 -29.62
N ALA A 191 5.39 14.29 -29.17
CA ALA A 191 5.94 15.56 -28.76
C ALA A 191 6.10 16.54 -29.93
N GLN A 192 6.51 16.05 -31.11
CA GLN A 192 6.60 16.88 -32.33
C GLN A 192 5.22 17.40 -32.75
N GLU A 193 4.21 16.54 -32.79
CA GLU A 193 2.85 16.95 -33.12
C GLU A 193 2.28 17.95 -32.09
N ALA A 194 2.56 17.75 -30.80
CA ALA A 194 2.15 18.70 -29.76
C ALA A 194 2.75 20.09 -30.00
N ARG A 195 4.05 20.17 -30.35
CA ARG A 195 4.72 21.43 -30.72
C ARG A 195 4.07 22.10 -31.94
N GLU A 196 3.65 21.32 -32.93
CA GLU A 196 2.96 21.85 -34.12
C GLU A 196 1.60 22.44 -33.77
N TRP A 197 0.85 21.81 -32.87
CA TRP A 197 -0.41 22.36 -32.36
C TRP A 197 -0.19 23.61 -31.52
N MET A 198 0.82 23.61 -30.64
CA MET A 198 1.22 24.77 -29.86
C MET A 198 1.59 25.97 -30.75
N ALA A 199 2.37 25.74 -31.81
CA ALA A 199 2.73 26.78 -32.78
C ALA A 199 1.49 27.35 -33.51
N LYS A 200 0.51 26.51 -33.85
CA LYS A 200 -0.75 26.95 -34.50
C LYS A 200 -1.59 27.86 -33.61
N VAL A 201 -1.57 27.64 -32.29
CA VAL A 201 -2.29 28.49 -31.32
C VAL A 201 -1.43 29.63 -30.76
N GLY A 202 -0.18 29.77 -31.25
CA GLY A 202 0.67 30.93 -30.98
C GLY A 202 1.46 30.89 -29.67
N VAL A 203 1.61 29.73 -29.04
CA VAL A 203 2.34 29.57 -27.76
C VAL A 203 3.71 28.91 -27.95
N ARG A 204 4.65 29.16 -27.04
CA ARG A 204 6.03 28.64 -27.10
C ARG A 204 6.29 27.53 -26.10
N THR A 205 5.60 27.54 -24.96
CA THR A 205 5.72 26.52 -23.91
C THR A 205 4.36 25.89 -23.61
N LEU A 206 4.38 24.68 -23.04
CA LEU A 206 3.14 23.99 -22.68
C LEU A 206 2.41 24.72 -21.53
N ASP A 207 3.17 25.29 -20.59
CA ASP A 207 2.65 26.04 -19.44
C ASP A 207 1.78 27.24 -19.84
N GLU A 208 2.03 27.84 -21.01
CA GLU A 208 1.19 28.90 -21.58
C GLU A 208 -0.22 28.42 -21.94
N LEU A 209 -0.48 27.11 -22.00
CA LEU A 209 -1.80 26.53 -22.25
C LEU A 209 -2.47 25.99 -20.99
N ILE A 210 -1.72 25.68 -19.93
CA ILE A 210 -2.25 24.83 -18.86
C ILE A 210 -3.40 25.51 -18.13
N GLY A 211 -4.56 24.84 -18.15
CA GLY A 211 -5.77 25.32 -17.48
C GLY A 211 -6.38 26.57 -18.12
N ARG A 212 -6.15 26.82 -19.41
CA ARG A 212 -6.63 27.99 -20.17
C ARG A 212 -7.69 27.62 -21.21
N PRO A 213 -8.94 27.35 -20.79
CA PRO A 213 -9.98 26.85 -21.67
C PRO A 213 -10.35 27.83 -22.80
N GLU A 214 -9.91 29.10 -22.75
CA GLU A 214 -10.07 30.09 -23.82
C GLU A 214 -9.49 29.65 -25.18
N TYR A 215 -8.54 28.71 -25.19
CA TYR A 215 -7.98 28.13 -26.42
C TYR A 215 -8.88 27.06 -27.07
N LEU A 216 -9.99 26.68 -26.43
CA LEU A 216 -10.95 25.71 -26.95
C LEU A 216 -12.32 26.35 -27.17
N THR A 217 -13.00 25.88 -28.21
CA THR A 217 -14.42 26.19 -28.43
C THR A 217 -15.15 24.92 -28.86
N GLN A 218 -16.40 24.80 -28.46
CA GLN A 218 -17.25 23.70 -28.89
C GLN A 218 -17.55 23.86 -30.38
N ARG A 219 -17.14 22.86 -31.17
CA ARG A 219 -17.41 22.83 -32.61
C ARG A 219 -18.82 22.33 -32.87
N GLU A 220 -19.59 23.10 -33.65
CA GLU A 220 -20.86 22.64 -34.22
C GLU A 220 -20.61 21.55 -35.26
N ILE A 221 -21.40 20.48 -35.23
CA ILE A 221 -21.33 19.37 -36.19
C ILE A 221 -22.56 19.43 -37.11
N PRO A 222 -22.43 19.93 -38.35
CA PRO A 222 -23.55 20.04 -39.27
C PRO A 222 -24.21 18.69 -39.54
N GLY A 223 -25.55 18.66 -39.51
CA GLY A 223 -26.33 17.46 -39.84
C GLY A 223 -26.26 16.31 -38.83
N HIS A 224 -25.57 16.46 -37.68
CA HIS A 224 -25.49 15.40 -36.69
C HIS A 224 -26.65 15.49 -35.67
N PRO A 225 -27.49 14.45 -35.54
CA PRO A 225 -28.77 14.54 -34.82
C PRO A 225 -28.67 14.74 -33.30
N LYS A 226 -27.49 14.50 -32.71
CA LYS A 226 -27.28 14.53 -31.25
C LYS A 226 -26.02 15.29 -30.78
N ALA A 227 -25.15 15.73 -31.69
CA ALA A 227 -23.86 16.28 -31.26
C ALA A 227 -24.04 17.69 -30.71
N ASN A 228 -24.88 18.47 -31.38
CA ASN A 228 -25.15 19.87 -31.02
C ASN A 228 -26.11 20.00 -29.84
N THR A 229 -26.57 18.89 -29.24
CA THR A 229 -27.37 18.91 -28.00
C THR A 229 -26.51 18.86 -26.74
N LEU A 230 -25.20 18.63 -26.88
CA LEU A 230 -24.27 18.66 -25.75
C LEU A 230 -23.94 20.11 -25.39
N ASP A 231 -23.81 20.38 -24.10
CA ASP A 231 -23.33 21.66 -23.58
C ASP A 231 -21.98 21.44 -22.88
N LEU A 232 -20.91 21.98 -23.47
CA LEU A 232 -19.56 21.91 -22.90
C LEU A 232 -19.18 23.15 -22.09
N SER A 233 -20.12 24.06 -21.84
CA SER A 233 -19.86 25.32 -21.12
C SER A 233 -19.23 25.10 -19.75
N ALA A 234 -19.68 24.09 -19.00
CA ALA A 234 -19.13 23.74 -17.69
C ALA A 234 -17.68 23.24 -17.77
N VAL A 235 -17.34 22.45 -18.79
CA VAL A 235 -15.97 21.95 -19.02
C VAL A 235 -15.04 23.08 -19.42
N LEU A 236 -15.54 24.02 -20.24
CA LEU A 236 -14.79 25.15 -20.77
C LEU A 236 -14.85 26.42 -19.90
N LYS A 237 -15.41 26.34 -18.69
CA LYS A 237 -15.50 27.48 -17.79
C LYS A 237 -14.12 27.84 -17.23
N ASP A 238 -13.65 29.06 -17.53
CA ASP A 238 -12.55 29.67 -16.78
C ASP A 238 -13.10 30.28 -15.48
N VAL A 239 -12.59 29.80 -14.35
CA VAL A 239 -12.97 30.28 -13.01
C VAL A 239 -12.07 31.39 -12.50
N VAL A 240 -10.93 31.64 -13.14
CA VAL A 240 -9.93 32.62 -12.66
C VAL A 240 -10.46 34.06 -12.64
N PRO A 241 -11.21 34.56 -13.65
CA PRO A 241 -11.77 35.92 -13.58
C PRO A 241 -12.71 36.11 -12.38
N ASP A 242 -13.57 35.13 -12.12
CA ASP A 242 -14.51 35.15 -11.00
C ASP A 242 -13.75 35.11 -9.66
N LEU A 243 -12.72 34.27 -9.55
CA LEU A 243 -11.85 34.19 -8.36
C LEU A 243 -11.06 35.47 -8.13
N SER A 244 -10.57 36.11 -9.19
CA SER A 244 -9.86 37.38 -9.11
C SER A 244 -10.75 38.48 -8.53
N ALA A 245 -11.99 38.58 -9.02
CA ALA A 245 -12.98 39.52 -8.50
C ALA A 245 -13.36 39.23 -7.03
N GLN A 246 -13.52 37.96 -6.66
CA GLN A 246 -13.89 37.56 -5.30
C GLN A 246 -12.78 37.74 -4.27
N THR A 247 -11.54 37.45 -4.64
CA THR A 247 -10.39 37.46 -3.72
C THR A 247 -9.61 38.77 -3.73
N GLY A 248 -9.84 39.64 -4.72
CA GLY A 248 -9.03 40.84 -4.95
C GLY A 248 -7.62 40.56 -5.48
N ARG A 249 -7.26 39.29 -5.71
CA ARG A 249 -5.97 38.91 -6.31
C ARG A 249 -6.02 39.14 -7.83
N PRO A 250 -5.02 39.78 -8.43
CA PRO A 250 -4.91 39.87 -9.88
C PRO A 250 -4.93 38.49 -10.56
N ALA A 251 -5.62 38.37 -11.70
CA ALA A 251 -5.82 37.09 -12.40
C ALA A 251 -4.51 36.42 -12.84
N ASP A 252 -3.48 37.22 -13.15
CA ASP A 252 -2.12 36.78 -13.49
C ASP A 252 -1.34 36.22 -12.28
N GLN A 253 -1.79 36.51 -11.05
CA GLN A 253 -1.21 35.99 -9.81
C GLN A 253 -1.94 34.74 -9.27
N ILE A 254 -2.95 34.24 -9.98
CA ILE A 254 -3.63 32.99 -9.63
C ILE A 254 -2.97 31.84 -10.40
N ALA A 255 -2.23 30.99 -9.68
CA ALA A 255 -1.49 29.88 -10.28
C ALA A 255 -2.43 28.81 -10.87
N ARG A 256 -2.28 28.52 -12.16
CA ARG A 256 -3.00 27.44 -12.88
C ARG A 256 -2.27 26.10 -12.87
N ILE A 257 -1.03 26.09 -12.40
CA ILE A 257 -0.09 24.97 -12.36
C ILE A 257 0.48 24.80 -10.94
N ARG A 258 1.22 23.71 -10.71
CA ARG A 258 1.95 23.54 -9.45
C ARG A 258 3.09 24.55 -9.39
N THR A 259 3.20 25.30 -8.29
CA THR A 259 4.34 26.21 -8.04
C THR A 259 5.19 25.73 -6.87
N HIS A 260 4.61 24.98 -5.93
CA HIS A 260 5.36 24.37 -4.85
C HIS A 260 6.22 23.23 -5.40
N GLU A 261 7.41 23.03 -4.83
CA GLU A 261 8.25 21.89 -5.23
C GLU A 261 7.64 20.56 -4.76
N ARG A 262 7.07 20.55 -3.55
CA ARG A 262 6.47 19.42 -2.86
C ARG A 262 5.31 19.88 -1.98
N ASN A 263 4.41 18.97 -1.66
CA ASN A 263 3.28 19.19 -0.76
C ASN A 263 3.46 18.36 0.50
N ASP A 264 4.34 18.78 1.40
CA ASP A 264 4.70 17.98 2.59
C ASP A 264 3.79 18.19 3.81
N GLY A 265 2.75 19.03 3.68
CA GLY A 265 1.73 19.19 4.71
C GLY A 265 2.21 19.94 5.96
N LEU A 266 1.48 19.75 7.07
CA LEU A 266 1.75 20.36 8.38
C LEU A 266 1.78 19.31 9.50
N THR A 267 2.28 18.11 9.19
CA THR A 267 2.34 17.02 10.17
C THR A 267 3.36 17.31 11.26
N LYS A 268 3.08 16.85 12.49
CA LYS A 268 4.10 16.75 13.55
C LYS A 268 5.30 15.98 12.98
N PRO A 269 6.55 16.49 13.13
CA PRO A 269 7.73 15.79 12.67
C PRO A 269 7.82 14.38 13.27
N ALA A 270 8.23 13.41 12.46
CA ALA A 270 8.31 12.02 12.90
C ALA A 270 9.34 11.82 14.03
N LEU A 271 8.97 11.00 15.02
CA LEU A 271 9.87 10.62 16.12
C LEU A 271 11.16 9.97 15.58
N ASP A 272 11.08 9.27 14.46
CA ASP A 272 12.23 8.65 13.80
C ASP A 272 13.37 9.60 13.45
N LEU A 273 13.10 10.89 13.22
CA LEU A 273 14.17 11.86 13.01
C LEU A 273 15.07 11.98 14.25
N ARG A 274 14.46 11.92 15.44
CA ARG A 274 15.18 11.87 16.72
C ARG A 274 15.84 10.51 16.93
N ILE A 275 15.15 9.41 16.61
CA ILE A 275 15.73 8.05 16.71
C ILE A 275 17.00 7.95 15.87
N ILE A 276 16.97 8.44 14.64
CA ILE A 276 18.14 8.45 13.75
C ILE A 276 19.25 9.35 14.32
N ALA A 277 18.91 10.52 14.87
CA ALA A 277 19.89 11.41 15.49
C ALA A 277 20.61 10.74 16.67
N ASP A 278 19.84 10.12 17.56
CA ASP A 278 20.35 9.41 18.74
C ASP A 278 21.21 8.20 18.33
N LEU A 279 20.80 7.49 17.27
CA LEU A 279 21.56 6.38 16.70
C LEU A 279 22.88 6.85 16.09
N VAL A 280 22.88 7.94 15.31
CA VAL A 280 24.10 8.54 14.74
C VAL A 280 25.07 8.94 15.86
N LYS A 281 24.55 9.59 16.91
CA LYS A 281 25.33 9.95 18.09
C LYS A 281 25.94 8.74 18.77
N HIS A 282 25.17 7.66 18.92
CA HIS A 282 25.65 6.42 19.52
C HIS A 282 26.77 5.76 18.68
N LEU A 283 26.62 5.76 17.35
CA LEU A 283 27.56 5.09 16.44
C LEU A 283 28.87 5.87 16.23
N THR A 284 28.81 7.20 16.26
CA THR A 284 29.94 8.07 15.88
C THR A 284 30.49 8.92 17.03
N GLY A 285 29.76 9.06 18.13
CA GLY A 285 30.07 9.98 19.23
C GLY A 285 29.81 11.46 18.92
N SER A 286 29.32 11.78 17.71
CA SER A 286 29.06 13.15 17.26
C SER A 286 27.57 13.36 16.96
N ASP A 287 27.06 14.56 17.23
CA ASP A 287 25.71 14.92 16.85
C ASP A 287 25.57 15.02 15.32
N GLN A 288 24.38 14.73 14.80
CA GLN A 288 24.09 14.91 13.38
C GLN A 288 24.08 16.41 12.99
N PRO A 289 24.27 16.76 11.71
CA PRO A 289 24.16 18.14 11.25
C PRO A 289 22.82 18.78 11.61
N ALA A 290 22.83 20.06 11.99
CA ALA A 290 21.61 20.83 12.23
C ALA A 290 20.94 21.27 10.92
N GLY A 291 19.64 21.54 10.97
CA GLY A 291 18.90 22.13 9.84
C GLY A 291 18.62 21.18 8.67
N ILE A 292 18.62 19.86 8.92
CA ILE A 292 18.28 18.87 7.90
C ILE A 292 16.78 18.96 7.60
N PRO A 293 16.37 19.17 6.34
CA PRO A 293 14.96 19.19 5.98
C PRO A 293 14.36 17.80 6.17
N GLU A 294 13.09 17.73 6.55
CA GLU A 294 12.40 16.44 6.78
C GLU A 294 12.19 15.64 5.49
N TYR A 295 11.91 16.33 4.39
CA TYR A 295 11.60 15.74 3.08
C TYR A 295 12.47 16.35 1.97
N GLY A 296 12.43 15.73 0.79
CA GLY A 296 13.18 16.19 -0.39
C GLY A 296 14.58 15.56 -0.50
N ALA A 297 15.33 15.96 -1.52
CA ALA A 297 16.63 15.36 -1.84
C ALA A 297 17.66 15.51 -0.70
N ASP A 298 17.64 16.65 -0.02
CA ASP A 298 18.59 17.01 1.03
C ASP A 298 18.21 16.48 2.43
N SER A 299 17.08 15.78 2.55
CA SER A 299 16.64 15.14 3.81
C SER A 299 17.52 13.97 4.26
N THR A 300 18.54 13.66 3.48
CA THR A 300 19.39 12.48 3.66
C THR A 300 20.88 12.85 3.52
N PRO A 301 21.47 13.60 4.46
CA PRO A 301 22.87 13.97 4.36
C PRO A 301 23.79 12.75 4.39
N ALA A 302 24.91 12.84 3.65
CA ALA A 302 25.91 11.76 3.59
C ALA A 302 26.41 11.34 4.98
N ALA A 303 26.56 12.27 5.91
CA ALA A 303 26.99 11.99 7.29
C ALA A 303 26.07 11.00 8.04
N ILE A 304 24.74 11.11 7.86
CA ILE A 304 23.78 10.16 8.45
C ILE A 304 23.96 8.80 7.80
N LEU A 305 24.03 8.77 6.47
CA LEU A 305 24.18 7.52 5.73
C LEU A 305 25.48 6.79 6.10
N ASP A 306 26.58 7.53 6.24
CA ASP A 306 27.89 6.97 6.60
C ASP A 306 27.91 6.43 8.04
N ALA A 307 27.23 7.08 8.98
CA ALA A 307 27.04 6.55 10.32
C ALA A 307 26.24 5.24 10.30
N LEU A 308 25.10 5.20 9.60
CA LEU A 308 24.23 4.02 9.54
C LEU A 308 24.86 2.84 8.78
N LYS A 309 25.85 3.07 7.91
CA LYS A 309 26.64 1.98 7.29
C LYS A 309 27.43 1.18 8.32
N LEU A 310 27.75 1.75 9.47
CA LEU A 310 28.54 1.09 10.53
C LEU A 310 27.73 0.05 11.31
N LEU A 311 26.39 0.04 11.19
CA LEU A 311 25.51 -0.82 12.00
C LEU A 311 25.91 -2.30 12.04
N PRO A 312 26.30 -2.97 10.92
CA PRO A 312 26.67 -4.39 10.95
C PRO A 312 27.92 -4.70 11.80
N ASP A 313 28.81 -3.72 11.97
CA ASP A 313 30.11 -3.89 12.63
C ASP A 313 30.11 -3.33 14.07
N ARG A 314 28.94 -2.92 14.58
CA ARG A 314 28.78 -2.28 15.89
C ARG A 314 27.95 -3.14 16.84
N PRO A 315 28.17 -3.03 18.16
CA PRO A 315 27.31 -3.68 19.13
C PRO A 315 25.84 -3.25 18.97
N PRO A 316 24.88 -4.11 19.32
CA PRO A 316 23.46 -3.76 19.39
C PRO A 316 23.20 -2.46 20.14
N VAL A 317 22.32 -1.62 19.59
CA VAL A 317 21.93 -0.34 20.18
C VAL A 317 20.53 -0.45 20.77
N ARG A 318 20.37 0.01 22.01
CA ARG A 318 19.08 0.13 22.68
C ARG A 318 18.73 1.59 22.91
N LEU A 319 17.52 2.00 22.49
CA LEU A 319 16.98 3.34 22.65
C LEU A 319 15.60 3.27 23.31
N GLU A 320 15.22 4.31 24.07
CA GLU A 320 13.98 4.32 24.85
C GLU A 320 13.27 5.69 24.75
N TYR A 321 11.96 5.68 24.58
CA TYR A 321 11.14 6.87 24.34
C TYR A 321 9.75 6.78 24.98
N ASP A 322 9.27 7.86 25.56
CA ASP A 322 7.84 8.05 25.85
C ASP A 322 7.11 8.46 24.57
N VAL A 323 5.97 7.83 24.29
CA VAL A 323 5.19 8.03 23.06
C VAL A 323 3.72 8.30 23.37
N VAL A 324 3.12 9.15 22.56
CA VAL A 324 1.68 9.45 22.61
C VAL A 324 1.05 9.18 21.25
N ASN A 325 -0.28 9.10 21.18
CA ASN A 325 -1.00 8.69 19.96
C ASN A 325 -0.75 9.58 18.73
N THR A 326 -0.17 10.77 18.90
CA THR A 326 0.25 11.65 17.80
C THR A 326 1.59 11.27 17.18
N ASP A 327 2.39 10.43 17.85
CA ASP A 327 3.60 9.78 17.35
C ASP A 327 3.21 8.60 16.46
N ARG A 328 3.03 8.90 15.17
CA ARG A 328 2.64 7.95 14.14
C ARG A 328 3.89 7.33 13.51
N ASN A 329 3.71 6.25 12.75
CA ASN A 329 4.71 5.61 11.88
C ASN A 329 6.12 5.40 12.45
N ILE A 330 6.23 5.21 13.77
CA ILE A 330 7.49 4.95 14.47
C ILE A 330 8.19 3.72 13.87
N GLY A 331 9.48 3.86 13.58
CA GLY A 331 10.35 2.88 12.93
C GLY A 331 10.36 2.92 11.40
N THR A 332 9.45 3.66 10.76
CA THR A 332 9.25 3.64 9.30
C THR A 332 10.39 4.36 8.56
N ARG A 333 10.77 5.55 9.01
CA ARG A 333 11.83 6.36 8.40
C ARG A 333 13.19 5.73 8.63
N LEU A 334 13.45 5.21 9.83
CA LEU A 334 14.64 4.43 10.12
C LEU A 334 14.74 3.21 9.18
N SER A 335 13.63 2.47 9.02
CA SER A 335 13.58 1.30 8.14
C SER A 335 13.88 1.67 6.68
N GLY A 336 13.36 2.80 6.21
CA GLY A 336 13.69 3.33 4.88
C GLY A 336 15.19 3.58 4.69
N ARG A 337 15.87 4.14 5.69
CA ARG A 337 17.34 4.38 5.65
C ARG A 337 18.13 3.09 5.66
N ILE A 338 17.74 2.13 6.51
CA ILE A 338 18.40 0.82 6.56
C ILE A 338 18.21 0.10 5.23
N ALA A 339 17.00 0.11 4.66
CA ALA A 339 16.72 -0.50 3.37
C ALA A 339 17.55 0.10 2.22
N GLU A 340 17.72 1.43 2.21
CA GLU A 340 18.54 2.13 1.21
C GLU A 340 20.01 1.69 1.25
N LEU A 341 20.55 1.43 2.45
CA LEU A 341 21.97 1.13 2.65
C LEU A 341 22.29 -0.36 2.61
N HIS A 342 21.48 -1.15 3.32
CA HIS A 342 21.74 -2.55 3.61
C HIS A 342 20.77 -3.49 2.88
N GLY A 343 19.68 -2.97 2.33
CA GLY A 343 18.52 -3.76 1.93
C GLY A 343 17.62 -4.08 3.12
N ASP A 344 16.45 -4.64 2.83
CA ASP A 344 15.35 -4.85 3.78
C ASP A 344 15.53 -6.08 4.70
N ARG A 345 16.46 -6.99 4.36
CA ARG A 345 16.61 -8.30 5.01
C ARG A 345 18.01 -8.65 5.51
N LYS A 346 18.99 -7.73 5.40
CA LYS A 346 20.40 -8.08 5.62
C LYS A 346 20.95 -7.71 6.98
N LEU A 347 20.31 -6.79 7.70
CA LEU A 347 20.80 -6.38 9.01
C LEU A 347 20.55 -7.50 10.03
N PRO A 348 21.56 -7.91 10.82
CA PRO A 348 21.41 -8.97 11.81
C PRO A 348 20.30 -8.70 12.82
N GLU A 349 19.63 -9.75 13.29
CA GLU A 349 18.58 -9.61 14.29
C GLU A 349 19.10 -8.94 15.57
N GLY A 350 18.32 -8.00 16.12
CA GLY A 350 18.64 -7.32 17.37
C GLY A 350 19.67 -6.18 17.25
N THR A 351 20.11 -5.79 16.05
CA THR A 351 21.04 -4.66 15.88
C THR A 351 20.50 -3.35 16.49
N ILE A 352 19.20 -3.10 16.38
CA ILE A 352 18.54 -1.91 16.95
C ILE A 352 17.30 -2.37 17.74
N HIS A 353 17.25 -2.02 19.02
CA HIS A 353 16.10 -2.24 19.89
C HIS A 353 15.56 -0.89 20.38
N ILE A 354 14.38 -0.52 19.90
CA ILE A 354 13.68 0.69 20.32
C ILE A 354 12.56 0.29 21.25
N VAL A 355 12.54 0.88 22.44
CA VAL A 355 11.50 0.69 23.43
C VAL A 355 10.67 1.95 23.59
N CYS A 356 9.37 1.77 23.58
CA CYS A 356 8.38 2.82 23.69
C CYS A 356 7.53 2.59 24.94
N HIS A 357 7.17 3.68 25.63
CA HIS A 357 6.24 3.67 26.75
C HIS A 357 5.05 4.58 26.43
N GLY A 358 3.82 4.07 26.58
CA GLY A 358 2.59 4.83 26.31
C GLY A 358 1.79 4.30 25.13
N THR A 359 1.24 5.19 24.31
CA THR A 359 0.32 4.83 23.22
C THR A 359 0.92 5.22 21.88
N ALA A 360 1.26 4.25 21.03
CA ALA A 360 1.70 4.56 19.67
C ALA A 360 0.52 4.96 18.78
N GLY A 361 0.73 5.97 17.93
CA GLY A 361 -0.22 6.34 16.89
C GLY A 361 -0.36 5.28 15.80
N GLN A 362 -1.11 5.63 14.74
CA GLN A 362 -1.27 4.75 13.58
C GLN A 362 0.08 4.37 12.97
N SER A 363 0.13 3.19 12.35
CA SER A 363 1.26 2.72 11.53
C SER A 363 2.54 2.39 12.33
N PHE A 364 2.45 2.02 13.61
CA PHE A 364 3.61 1.58 14.42
C PHE A 364 4.35 0.40 13.75
N GLY A 365 5.64 0.59 13.43
CA GLY A 365 6.45 -0.43 12.74
C GLY A 365 6.07 -0.68 11.28
N THR A 366 5.54 0.33 10.59
CA THR A 366 5.20 0.20 9.16
C THR A 366 6.47 0.05 8.31
N PHE A 367 6.44 -0.89 7.36
CA PHE A 367 7.59 -1.26 6.52
C PHE A 367 8.86 -1.67 7.29
N LEU A 368 8.72 -2.19 8.52
CA LEU A 368 9.84 -2.61 9.34
C LEU A 368 10.76 -3.60 8.60
N VAL A 369 12.07 -3.41 8.78
CA VAL A 369 13.14 -4.20 8.14
C VAL A 369 13.88 -5.07 9.15
N ALA A 370 14.72 -5.98 8.65
CA ALA A 370 15.54 -6.83 9.50
C ALA A 370 16.46 -6.01 10.43
N GLY A 371 16.76 -6.59 11.57
CA GLY A 371 17.62 -5.99 12.60
C GLY A 371 17.00 -4.89 13.44
N VAL A 372 15.77 -4.45 13.15
CA VAL A 372 15.02 -3.54 14.01
C VAL A 372 14.00 -4.33 14.84
N LYS A 373 14.07 -4.14 16.16
CA LYS A 373 13.07 -4.58 17.13
C LYS A 373 12.39 -3.36 17.73
N LEU A 374 11.07 -3.30 17.62
CA LEU A 374 10.23 -2.33 18.30
C LEU A 374 9.49 -3.02 19.43
N GLU A 375 9.60 -2.51 20.64
CA GLU A 375 8.84 -2.98 21.80
C GLU A 375 8.08 -1.82 22.40
N ILE A 376 6.81 -2.00 22.72
CA ILE A 376 6.00 -0.99 23.39
C ILE A 376 5.34 -1.55 24.64
N PHE A 377 5.53 -0.84 25.75
CA PHE A 377 4.82 -1.02 27.01
C PHE A 377 3.62 -0.06 27.02
N GLY A 378 2.44 -0.59 26.73
CA GLY A 378 1.21 0.16 26.53
C GLY A 378 0.40 -0.42 25.36
N GLU A 379 0.01 0.43 24.42
CA GLU A 379 -0.89 0.05 23.31
C GLU A 379 -0.51 0.73 21.99
N ALA A 380 -1.03 0.24 20.88
CA ALA A 380 -0.85 0.85 19.56
C ALA A 380 -2.17 0.98 18.82
N ASN A 381 -2.31 2.00 17.98
CA ASN A 381 -3.50 2.19 17.15
C ASN A 381 -3.48 1.27 15.90
N ASP A 382 -4.26 1.59 14.88
CA ASP A 382 -4.38 0.81 13.66
C ASP A 382 -3.04 0.65 12.90
N TYR A 383 -2.98 -0.36 12.04
CA TYR A 383 -1.90 -0.55 11.06
C TYR A 383 -0.53 -0.96 11.64
N VAL A 384 -0.50 -1.55 12.84
CA VAL A 384 0.74 -2.12 13.41
C VAL A 384 1.37 -3.10 12.40
N GLY A 385 2.66 -2.90 12.09
CA GLY A 385 3.40 -3.77 11.19
C GLY A 385 2.88 -3.79 9.75
N LYS A 386 2.13 -2.75 9.32
CA LYS A 386 1.67 -2.61 7.93
C LYS A 386 2.85 -2.71 6.97
N GLY A 387 2.74 -3.59 5.99
CA GLY A 387 3.77 -3.83 4.97
C GLY A 387 5.14 -4.24 5.51
N MET A 388 5.25 -4.68 6.77
CA MET A 388 6.54 -5.06 7.33
C MET A 388 7.19 -6.19 6.52
N THR A 389 8.50 -6.14 6.36
CA THR A 389 9.28 -7.05 5.51
C THR A 389 10.12 -8.03 6.32
N ALA A 390 10.54 -7.61 7.51
CA ALA A 390 11.29 -8.36 8.51
C ALA A 390 11.20 -7.59 9.85
N GLY A 391 12.10 -7.88 10.79
CA GLY A 391 12.12 -7.23 12.10
C GLY A 391 11.10 -7.84 13.07
N GLU A 392 11.05 -7.28 14.28
CA GLU A 392 10.19 -7.75 15.36
C GLU A 392 9.42 -6.60 15.99
N ILE A 393 8.13 -6.80 16.20
CA ILE A 393 7.26 -5.90 16.95
C ILE A 393 6.72 -6.65 18.17
N VAL A 394 6.89 -6.08 19.35
CA VAL A 394 6.38 -6.61 20.62
C VAL A 394 5.48 -5.56 21.26
N ILE A 395 4.23 -5.91 21.55
CA ILE A 395 3.26 -5.06 22.25
C ILE A 395 2.87 -5.75 23.53
N ARG A 396 3.09 -5.08 24.66
CA ARG A 396 2.81 -5.62 25.98
C ARG A 396 2.10 -4.60 26.86
N VAL A 397 1.18 -5.08 27.67
CA VAL A 397 0.59 -4.28 28.75
C VAL A 397 1.68 -3.80 29.71
N THR A 398 1.43 -2.66 30.36
CA THR A 398 2.32 -2.14 31.40
C THR A 398 2.33 -3.08 32.61
N GLU A 399 3.41 -3.07 33.39
CA GLU A 399 3.59 -3.99 34.53
C GLU A 399 2.56 -3.78 35.65
N ASP A 400 1.98 -2.59 35.73
CA ASP A 400 0.96 -2.19 36.70
C ASP A 400 -0.49 -2.41 36.21
N ALA A 401 -0.67 -2.96 35.00
CA ALA A 401 -1.99 -3.24 34.46
C ALA A 401 -2.77 -4.24 35.33
N SER A 402 -3.96 -3.84 35.79
CA SER A 402 -4.82 -4.65 36.67
C SER A 402 -5.90 -5.46 35.94
N PHE A 403 -6.00 -5.33 34.62
CA PHE A 403 -6.98 -6.00 33.77
C PHE A 403 -6.39 -7.22 33.06
N GLU A 404 -7.26 -8.14 32.62
CA GLU A 404 -6.85 -9.30 31.83
C GLU A 404 -6.51 -8.89 30.39
N ALA A 405 -5.24 -8.96 30.01
CA ALA A 405 -4.78 -8.57 28.69
C ALA A 405 -5.52 -9.30 27.55
N ALA A 406 -5.70 -10.62 27.65
CA ALA A 406 -6.41 -11.45 26.66
C ALA A 406 -7.87 -11.03 26.40
N ALA A 407 -8.51 -10.31 27.33
CA ALA A 407 -9.87 -9.83 27.19
C ALA A 407 -9.96 -8.43 26.55
N ASN A 408 -8.86 -7.68 26.50
CA ASN A 408 -8.82 -6.26 26.17
C ASN A 408 -8.07 -5.99 24.86
N ALA A 409 -8.44 -4.91 24.16
CA ALA A 409 -7.73 -4.48 22.96
C ALA A 409 -6.36 -3.90 23.32
N ILE A 410 -5.35 -4.18 22.49
CA ILE A 410 -3.99 -3.64 22.64
C ILE A 410 -3.42 -3.11 21.32
N CYS A 411 -3.96 -3.58 20.19
CA CYS A 411 -3.68 -3.01 18.88
C CYS A 411 -4.94 -2.89 18.03
N GLY A 412 -4.92 -1.92 17.11
CA GLY A 412 -6.08 -1.58 16.29
C GLY A 412 -6.35 -2.53 15.13
N ASN A 413 -7.03 -2.01 14.13
CA ASN A 413 -7.46 -2.70 12.92
C ASN A 413 -6.32 -2.84 11.90
N THR A 414 -6.49 -3.77 10.96
CA THR A 414 -5.64 -3.90 9.76
C THR A 414 -4.14 -4.04 10.09
N CYS A 415 -3.83 -4.62 11.25
CA CYS A 415 -2.45 -4.96 11.61
C CYS A 415 -1.88 -5.97 10.61
N LEU A 416 -0.59 -5.86 10.30
CA LEU A 416 0.15 -6.68 9.33
C LEU A 416 -0.40 -6.64 7.90
N TYR A 417 -1.08 -5.54 7.52
CA TYR A 417 -1.61 -5.39 6.18
C TYR A 417 -0.54 -5.59 5.10
N GLY A 418 -0.69 -6.64 4.30
CA GLY A 418 0.22 -6.93 3.19
C GLY A 418 1.64 -7.31 3.61
N ALA A 419 1.88 -7.67 4.88
CA ALA A 419 3.22 -7.94 5.39
C ALA A 419 3.90 -9.09 4.61
N THR A 420 5.23 -9.02 4.40
CA THR A 420 6.01 -10.02 3.65
C THR A 420 7.21 -10.58 4.43
N GLY A 421 7.16 -10.48 5.76
CA GLY A 421 8.06 -11.15 6.69
C GLY A 421 8.01 -10.53 8.09
N GLY A 422 8.87 -10.99 9.00
CA GLY A 422 9.00 -10.48 10.36
C GLY A 422 8.03 -11.09 11.37
N ARG A 423 8.12 -10.64 12.63
CA ARG A 423 7.39 -11.21 13.77
C ARG A 423 6.61 -10.13 14.52
N LEU A 424 5.36 -10.43 14.87
CA LEU A 424 4.53 -9.62 15.77
C LEU A 424 4.07 -10.46 16.97
N PHE A 425 4.36 -9.99 18.18
CA PHE A 425 3.86 -10.57 19.42
C PHE A 425 3.04 -9.52 20.18
N ALA A 426 1.75 -9.76 20.37
CA ALA A 426 0.84 -8.80 21.01
C ALA A 426 0.11 -9.45 22.20
N ASN A 427 0.44 -9.00 23.41
CA ASN A 427 -0.18 -9.47 24.66
C ASN A 427 -1.49 -8.74 24.90
N GLY A 428 -2.50 -9.12 24.10
CA GLY A 428 -3.84 -8.57 24.10
C GLY A 428 -4.55 -8.84 22.78
N ARG A 429 -5.72 -8.23 22.59
CA ARG A 429 -6.53 -8.42 21.38
C ARG A 429 -6.21 -7.38 20.31
N ALA A 430 -6.20 -7.82 19.06
CA ALA A 430 -6.20 -6.93 17.90
C ALA A 430 -7.64 -6.63 17.43
N GLY A 431 -7.77 -5.55 16.66
CA GLY A 431 -9.02 -5.16 16.01
C GLY A 431 -9.41 -6.05 14.82
N GLU A 432 -10.24 -5.50 13.95
CA GLU A 432 -10.70 -6.14 12.71
C GLU A 432 -9.59 -6.28 11.68
N ARG A 433 -9.75 -7.22 10.74
CA ARG A 433 -8.83 -7.42 9.60
C ARG A 433 -7.38 -7.66 10.01
N PHE A 434 -7.18 -8.27 11.18
CA PHE A 434 -5.85 -8.68 11.61
C PHE A 434 -5.23 -9.64 10.58
N ALA A 435 -3.99 -9.33 10.15
CA ALA A 435 -3.26 -10.07 9.13
C ALA A 435 -3.94 -10.10 7.75
N VAL A 436 -4.72 -9.07 7.42
CA VAL A 436 -5.30 -8.93 6.07
C VAL A 436 -4.19 -8.86 5.01
N ARG A 437 -4.28 -9.71 3.99
CA ARG A 437 -3.25 -9.88 2.96
C ARG A 437 -1.86 -10.24 3.50
N ASN A 438 -1.75 -10.77 4.71
CA ASN A 438 -0.47 -11.27 5.20
C ASN A 438 0.11 -12.26 4.20
N SER A 439 1.34 -12.02 3.81
CA SER A 439 2.04 -12.72 2.76
C SER A 439 3.43 -13.08 3.27
N GLY A 440 3.62 -13.39 4.55
CA GLY A 440 4.87 -13.97 5.05
C GLY A 440 5.25 -13.61 6.48
N ALA A 441 4.52 -12.73 7.16
CA ALA A 441 4.78 -12.43 8.56
C ALA A 441 4.28 -13.54 9.49
N LEU A 442 4.95 -13.66 10.63
CA LEU A 442 4.56 -14.47 11.76
C LEU A 442 3.89 -13.58 12.81
N ALA A 443 2.80 -14.05 13.40
CA ALA A 443 2.13 -13.30 14.46
C ALA A 443 1.59 -14.19 15.57
N VAL A 444 1.65 -13.72 16.82
CA VAL A 444 0.92 -14.29 17.96
C VAL A 444 0.15 -13.18 18.67
N VAL A 445 -1.15 -13.37 18.85
CA VAL A 445 -2.06 -12.40 19.47
C VAL A 445 -3.10 -13.13 20.34
N GLU A 446 -3.71 -12.45 21.30
CA GLU A 446 -4.61 -13.07 22.29
C GLU A 446 -6.11 -12.94 21.95
N GLY A 447 -6.40 -12.47 20.74
CA GLY A 447 -7.73 -12.42 20.16
C GLY A 447 -7.77 -11.43 19.01
N VAL A 448 -8.78 -11.54 18.15
CA VAL A 448 -8.94 -10.67 16.98
C VAL A 448 -10.41 -10.32 16.76
N GLY A 449 -10.66 -9.21 16.06
CA GLY A 449 -11.99 -8.84 15.55
C GLY A 449 -12.43 -9.66 14.35
N ASP A 450 -13.40 -9.13 13.61
CA ASP A 450 -13.94 -9.76 12.38
C ASP A 450 -12.88 -9.73 11.26
N HIS A 451 -13.04 -10.60 10.25
CA HIS A 451 -12.19 -10.66 9.06
C HIS A 451 -10.71 -10.99 9.34
N GLY A 452 -10.43 -11.75 10.40
CA GLY A 452 -9.06 -12.24 10.67
C GLY A 452 -8.52 -13.08 9.52
N CYS A 453 -7.26 -12.83 9.14
CA CYS A 453 -6.54 -13.49 8.04
C CYS A 453 -7.20 -13.36 6.66
N GLU A 454 -8.05 -12.34 6.45
CA GLU A 454 -8.68 -12.07 5.15
C GLU A 454 -7.64 -11.90 4.04
N TYR A 455 -7.80 -12.56 2.89
CA TYR A 455 -6.86 -12.54 1.76
C TYR A 455 -5.40 -12.93 2.09
N MET A 456 -5.15 -13.61 3.21
CA MET A 456 -3.81 -14.09 3.56
C MET A 456 -3.30 -15.08 2.49
N THR A 457 -2.05 -14.91 2.05
CA THR A 457 -1.44 -15.73 0.99
C THR A 457 -0.21 -16.50 1.44
N ASN A 458 0.41 -16.11 2.55
CA ASN A 458 1.54 -16.78 3.19
C ASN A 458 1.73 -16.29 4.64
N GLY A 459 2.60 -16.94 5.41
CA GLY A 459 2.89 -16.62 6.82
C GLY A 459 2.18 -17.54 7.81
N THR A 460 2.42 -17.30 9.11
CA THR A 460 1.86 -18.09 10.21
C THR A 460 1.23 -17.17 11.26
N VAL A 461 -0.04 -17.37 11.60
CA VAL A 461 -0.75 -16.57 12.60
C VAL A 461 -1.26 -17.46 13.72
N VAL A 462 -0.97 -17.13 14.97
CA VAL A 462 -1.46 -17.85 16.15
C VAL A 462 -2.36 -16.93 16.97
N ILE A 463 -3.56 -17.38 17.29
CA ILE A 463 -4.56 -16.60 18.04
C ILE A 463 -4.93 -17.37 19.30
N LEU A 464 -4.57 -16.82 20.46
CA LEU A 464 -4.70 -17.44 21.79
C LEU A 464 -6.02 -17.11 22.50
N GLY A 465 -7.00 -16.60 21.75
CA GLY A 465 -8.29 -16.22 22.30
C GLY A 465 -9.39 -16.04 21.25
N LYS A 466 -10.40 -15.24 21.59
CA LYS A 466 -11.62 -15.12 20.79
C LYS A 466 -11.36 -14.46 19.44
N THR A 467 -11.99 -15.00 18.40
CA THR A 467 -12.00 -14.46 17.03
C THR A 467 -13.36 -13.86 16.67
N GLY A 468 -13.38 -12.93 15.72
CA GLY A 468 -14.59 -12.45 15.07
C GLY A 468 -15.07 -13.33 13.92
N LYS A 469 -16.11 -12.89 13.21
CA LYS A 469 -16.74 -13.56 12.07
C LYS A 469 -15.91 -13.43 10.79
N ASN A 470 -16.29 -14.21 9.78
CA ASN A 470 -15.73 -14.18 8.43
C ASN A 470 -14.21 -14.44 8.39
N PHE A 471 -13.73 -15.27 9.31
CA PHE A 471 -12.31 -15.61 9.43
C PHE A 471 -11.83 -16.39 8.20
N GLY A 472 -10.68 -16.02 7.65
CA GLY A 472 -10.05 -16.69 6.51
C GLY A 472 -10.73 -16.43 5.16
N ALA A 473 -11.61 -15.45 5.04
CA ALA A 473 -12.24 -15.11 3.76
C ALA A 473 -11.17 -14.71 2.72
N GLY A 474 -11.19 -15.35 1.54
CA GLY A 474 -10.19 -15.12 0.50
C GLY A 474 -8.76 -15.59 0.83
N MET A 475 -8.55 -16.26 1.97
CA MET A 475 -7.23 -16.79 2.34
C MET A 475 -6.85 -17.93 1.40
N SER A 476 -5.75 -17.75 0.67
CA SER A 476 -5.29 -18.66 -0.36
C SER A 476 -3.95 -19.34 -0.02
N GLY A 477 -3.35 -19.02 1.12
CA GLY A 477 -2.11 -19.66 1.58
C GLY A 477 -1.65 -19.16 2.96
N GLY A 478 -0.60 -19.80 3.48
CA GLY A 478 -0.19 -19.66 4.87
C GLY A 478 -1.00 -20.56 5.82
N ALA A 479 -0.77 -20.41 7.12
CA ALA A 479 -1.49 -21.15 8.16
C ALA A 479 -1.91 -20.23 9.30
N ALA A 480 -3.12 -20.44 9.81
CA ALA A 480 -3.57 -19.82 11.04
C ALA A 480 -3.94 -20.88 12.07
N PHE A 481 -3.53 -20.69 13.31
CA PHE A 481 -3.81 -21.56 14.45
C PHE A 481 -4.62 -20.80 15.48
N VAL A 482 -5.79 -21.31 15.84
CA VAL A 482 -6.72 -20.65 16.74
C VAL A 482 -7.00 -21.54 17.93
N TYR A 483 -6.81 -21.02 19.13
CA TYR A 483 -7.32 -21.65 20.35
C TYR A 483 -8.82 -21.37 20.46
N ASP A 484 -9.65 -22.41 20.22
CA ASP A 484 -11.11 -22.28 20.27
C ASP A 484 -11.61 -22.20 21.72
N VAL A 485 -11.56 -20.98 22.27
CA VAL A 485 -11.91 -20.68 23.67
C VAL A 485 -13.34 -21.07 24.04
N ASP A 486 -14.27 -21.03 23.09
CA ASP A 486 -15.71 -21.18 23.35
C ASP A 486 -16.39 -22.31 22.57
N GLY A 487 -15.62 -23.12 21.84
CA GLY A 487 -16.12 -24.23 21.02
C GLY A 487 -16.97 -23.78 19.83
N LYS A 488 -16.88 -22.50 19.45
CA LYS A 488 -17.72 -21.87 18.42
C LYS A 488 -16.93 -21.35 17.23
N PHE A 489 -15.62 -21.56 17.20
CA PHE A 489 -14.78 -21.01 16.15
C PHE A 489 -15.22 -21.43 14.75
N PHE A 490 -15.62 -22.69 14.56
CA PHE A 490 -16.08 -23.22 13.27
C PHE A 490 -17.22 -22.40 12.62
N SER A 491 -18.15 -21.86 13.43
CA SER A 491 -19.24 -21.01 12.93
C SER A 491 -18.82 -19.62 12.45
N ARG A 492 -17.58 -19.22 12.74
CA ARG A 492 -17.00 -17.91 12.39
C ARG A 492 -16.14 -17.98 11.13
N VAL A 493 -15.80 -19.17 10.67
CA VAL A 493 -14.93 -19.39 9.50
C VAL A 493 -15.72 -19.17 8.22
N ASN A 494 -15.15 -18.42 7.29
CA ASN A 494 -15.61 -18.40 5.91
C ASN A 494 -15.05 -19.62 5.17
N SER A 495 -15.88 -20.60 4.87
CA SER A 495 -15.46 -21.87 4.29
C SER A 495 -15.37 -21.88 2.76
N GLU A 496 -15.40 -20.71 2.10
CA GLU A 496 -15.32 -20.62 0.63
C GLU A 496 -13.97 -21.16 0.11
N MET A 497 -12.85 -20.67 0.65
CA MET A 497 -11.50 -21.02 0.21
C MET A 497 -10.66 -21.78 1.24
N VAL A 498 -11.06 -21.79 2.52
CA VAL A 498 -10.32 -22.45 3.59
C VAL A 498 -11.07 -23.64 4.18
N VAL A 499 -10.31 -24.49 4.87
CA VAL A 499 -10.82 -25.52 5.78
C VAL A 499 -10.31 -25.24 7.19
N ALA A 500 -11.12 -25.53 8.19
CA ALA A 500 -10.76 -25.51 9.60
C ALA A 500 -10.69 -26.95 10.10
N LEU A 501 -9.54 -27.37 10.62
CA LEU A 501 -9.24 -28.74 11.01
C LEU A 501 -8.65 -28.77 12.43
N PRO A 502 -8.91 -29.80 13.25
CA PRO A 502 -8.16 -30.01 14.49
C PRO A 502 -6.65 -30.14 14.22
N VAL A 503 -5.81 -29.67 15.14
CA VAL A 503 -4.36 -29.82 15.00
C VAL A 503 -3.91 -31.20 15.49
N THR A 504 -3.69 -32.12 14.56
CA THR A 504 -3.29 -33.50 14.87
C THR A 504 -1.83 -33.81 14.55
N ARG A 505 -1.22 -33.07 13.62
CA ARG A 505 0.15 -33.33 13.17
C ARG A 505 1.16 -32.92 14.25
N PRO A 506 2.11 -33.80 14.62
CA PRO A 506 3.12 -33.48 15.63
C PRO A 506 3.96 -32.24 15.28
N GLN A 507 4.26 -32.01 13.99
CA GLN A 507 5.02 -30.84 13.57
C GLN A 507 4.25 -29.54 13.83
N ASP A 508 2.95 -29.50 13.49
CA ASP A 508 2.09 -28.33 13.72
C ASP A 508 1.94 -28.04 15.23
N LEU A 509 1.76 -29.08 16.05
CA LEU A 509 1.68 -28.93 17.51
C LEU A 509 2.99 -28.38 18.08
N ALA A 510 4.14 -28.87 17.62
CA ALA A 510 5.45 -28.39 18.05
C ALA A 510 5.69 -26.94 17.61
N GLU A 511 5.30 -26.58 16.38
CA GLU A 511 5.38 -25.20 15.86
C GLU A 511 4.55 -24.26 16.73
N VAL A 512 3.25 -24.55 16.91
CA VAL A 512 2.35 -23.70 17.71
C VAL A 512 2.85 -23.57 19.15
N LYS A 513 3.31 -24.66 19.76
CA LYS A 513 3.88 -24.61 21.12
C LYS A 513 5.09 -23.67 21.19
N SER A 514 6.02 -23.80 20.24
CA SER A 514 7.21 -22.94 20.16
C SER A 514 6.83 -21.46 19.96
N LEU A 515 5.82 -21.18 19.14
CA LEU A 515 5.33 -19.81 18.94
C LEU A 515 4.72 -19.21 20.19
N ILE A 516 3.99 -20.00 20.99
CA ILE A 516 3.45 -19.56 22.28
C ILE A 516 4.59 -19.35 23.29
N GLU A 517 5.61 -20.20 23.31
CA GLU A 517 6.80 -20.03 24.16
C GLU A 517 7.54 -18.73 23.81
N GLN A 518 7.74 -18.44 22.51
CA GLN A 518 8.33 -17.19 22.04
C GLN A 518 7.46 -15.98 22.42
N HIS A 519 6.13 -16.08 22.27
CA HIS A 519 5.20 -15.04 22.69
C HIS A 519 5.30 -14.75 24.19
N VAL A 520 5.35 -15.79 25.02
CA VAL A 520 5.52 -15.66 26.47
C VAL A 520 6.86 -15.04 26.82
N ALA A 521 7.94 -15.46 26.16
CA ALA A 521 9.28 -14.91 26.38
C ALA A 521 9.35 -13.42 25.99
N ALA A 522 8.71 -13.03 24.88
CA ALA A 522 8.70 -11.66 24.39
C ALA A 522 7.79 -10.73 25.21
N THR A 523 6.62 -11.22 25.66
CA THR A 523 5.56 -10.35 26.19
C THR A 523 5.23 -10.55 27.66
N GLY A 524 5.71 -11.64 28.27
CA GLY A 524 5.32 -12.04 29.61
C GLY A 524 3.89 -12.59 29.74
N SER A 525 3.19 -12.80 28.63
CA SER A 525 1.76 -13.18 28.54
C SER A 525 1.29 -14.20 29.59
N ALA A 526 0.32 -13.80 30.41
CA ALA A 526 -0.34 -14.68 31.35
C ALA A 526 -1.18 -15.76 30.66
N GLN A 527 -1.87 -15.40 29.57
CA GLN A 527 -2.65 -16.34 28.76
C GLN A 527 -1.76 -17.40 28.11
N GLY A 528 -0.65 -17.01 27.50
CA GLY A 528 0.33 -17.94 26.94
C GLY A 528 0.88 -18.91 27.99
N LYS A 529 1.25 -18.41 29.18
CA LYS A 529 1.71 -19.25 30.31
C LYS A 529 0.65 -20.27 30.72
N LYS A 530 -0.61 -19.83 30.85
CA LYS A 530 -1.75 -20.70 31.18
C LYS A 530 -1.98 -21.79 30.14
N LEU A 531 -1.89 -21.44 28.85
CA LEU A 531 -2.07 -22.42 27.77
C LEU A 531 -0.93 -23.43 27.69
N LEU A 532 0.31 -23.01 27.97
CA LEU A 532 1.47 -23.90 28.03
C LEU A 532 1.44 -24.83 29.24
N SER A 533 0.98 -24.36 30.41
CA SER A 533 0.90 -25.21 31.60
C SER A 533 -0.18 -26.29 31.49
N ALA A 534 -1.24 -26.04 30.72
CA ALA A 534 -2.31 -26.98 30.41
C ALA A 534 -2.24 -27.54 28.98
N TRP A 535 -1.03 -27.76 28.44
CA TRP A 535 -0.81 -28.06 27.02
C TRP A 535 -1.65 -29.23 26.47
N GLU A 536 -1.87 -30.29 27.25
CA GLU A 536 -2.67 -31.43 26.82
C GLU A 536 -4.13 -31.04 26.54
N GLU A 537 -4.71 -30.15 27.35
CA GLU A 537 -6.06 -29.61 27.09
C GLU A 537 -6.04 -28.59 25.96
N THR A 538 -5.04 -27.69 25.97
CA THR A 538 -4.87 -26.64 24.96
C THR A 538 -4.80 -27.24 23.56
N SER A 539 -3.94 -28.25 23.36
CA SER A 539 -3.72 -28.89 22.06
C SER A 539 -4.99 -29.49 21.45
N ARG A 540 -5.89 -30.03 22.29
CA ARG A 540 -7.18 -30.59 21.84
C ARG A 540 -8.17 -29.53 21.36
N LYS A 541 -7.97 -28.26 21.74
CA LYS A 541 -8.81 -27.11 21.37
C LYS A 541 -8.17 -26.25 20.28
N LEU A 542 -6.99 -26.61 19.78
CA LEU A 542 -6.37 -25.91 18.66
C LEU A 542 -7.06 -26.29 17.35
N VAL A 543 -7.36 -25.27 16.56
CA VAL A 543 -7.90 -25.40 15.20
C VAL A 543 -6.92 -24.76 14.23
N ARG A 544 -6.51 -25.50 13.21
CA ARG A 544 -5.70 -25.03 12.09
C ARG A 544 -6.59 -24.66 10.92
N VAL A 545 -6.39 -23.47 10.37
CA VAL A 545 -7.06 -22.94 9.18
C VAL A 545 -6.03 -22.80 8.07
N ILE A 546 -6.30 -23.46 6.95
CA ILE A 546 -5.46 -23.46 5.75
C ILE A 546 -6.33 -23.42 4.49
N ALA A 547 -5.76 -22.99 3.37
CA ALA A 547 -6.42 -23.05 2.07
C ALA A 547 -6.79 -24.49 1.68
N LYS A 548 -7.93 -24.68 1.01
CA LYS A 548 -8.42 -25.98 0.53
C LYS A 548 -7.41 -26.67 -0.36
N GLU A 549 -6.75 -25.93 -1.24
CA GLU A 549 -5.72 -26.45 -2.14
C GLU A 549 -4.54 -27.03 -1.35
N ARG A 550 -4.14 -26.36 -0.26
CA ARG A 550 -3.08 -26.86 0.62
C ARG A 550 -3.52 -28.11 1.37
N ALA A 551 -4.74 -28.13 1.91
CA ALA A 551 -5.27 -29.29 2.61
C ALA A 551 -5.36 -30.53 1.69
N ALA A 552 -5.80 -30.35 0.45
CA ALA A 552 -5.87 -31.42 -0.54
C ALA A 552 -4.49 -31.96 -0.92
N LEU A 553 -3.48 -31.09 -1.04
CA LEU A 553 -2.09 -31.50 -1.26
C LEU A 553 -1.55 -32.31 -0.09
N GLU A 554 -1.74 -31.85 1.14
CA GLU A 554 -1.27 -32.56 2.34
C GLU A 554 -1.94 -33.93 2.47
N ALA A 555 -3.24 -34.04 2.18
CA ALA A 555 -3.94 -35.33 2.18
C ALA A 555 -3.39 -36.30 1.11
N ALA A 556 -3.09 -35.80 -0.10
CA ALA A 556 -2.50 -36.62 -1.16
C ALA A 556 -1.07 -37.07 -0.83
N GLU A 557 -0.28 -36.22 -0.16
CA GLU A 557 1.05 -36.55 0.34
C GLU A 557 0.98 -37.67 1.40
N GLU A 558 0.07 -37.56 2.37
CA GLU A 558 -0.16 -38.59 3.40
C GLU A 558 -0.65 -39.93 2.82
N GLU A 559 -1.54 -39.89 1.83
CA GLU A 559 -1.98 -41.10 1.09
C GLU A 559 -0.81 -41.76 0.34
N HIS A 560 0.06 -40.97 -0.29
CA HIS A 560 1.23 -41.49 -0.99
C HIS A 560 2.26 -42.08 -0.03
N GLU A 561 2.55 -41.42 1.10
CA GLU A 561 3.46 -41.92 2.14
C GLU A 561 2.93 -43.21 2.80
N SER A 562 1.63 -43.28 3.06
CA SER A 562 1.00 -44.49 3.60
C SER A 562 0.96 -45.65 2.59
N ALA A 563 0.77 -45.37 1.29
CA ALA A 563 0.82 -46.38 0.23
C ALA A 563 2.25 -46.87 -0.08
N SER A 564 3.26 -46.04 0.13
CA SER A 564 4.68 -46.39 -0.04
C SER A 564 5.29 -47.06 1.20
N THR A 565 4.56 -47.11 2.31
CA THR A 565 4.89 -47.94 3.47
C THR A 565 4.39 -49.37 3.23
N PRO A 566 5.24 -50.40 3.09
CA PRO A 566 4.80 -51.75 2.80
C PRO A 566 3.84 -52.24 3.89
N VAL A 567 2.66 -52.71 3.49
CA VAL A 567 1.70 -53.39 4.38
C VAL A 567 2.33 -54.73 4.83
N GLY A 568 3.14 -54.66 5.90
CA GLY A 568 3.63 -55.75 6.74
C GLY A 568 4.14 -57.03 6.06
N ALA A 569 5.42 -57.31 6.28
CA ALA A 569 5.72 -58.61 6.89
C ALA A 569 5.03 -58.63 8.27
N LYS A 570 3.80 -59.15 8.33
CA LYS A 570 3.10 -59.54 9.55
C LYS A 570 3.31 -61.03 9.77
#